data_AF-A0A2V9PJ59-F1
#
_entry.id   AF-A0A2V9PJ59-F1
#
_cell.length_a   1.000
_cell.length_b   1.000
_cell.length_c   1.000
_cell.angle_alpha   90.00
_cell.angle_beta   90.00
_cell.angle_gamma   90.00
#
_symmetry.space_group_name_H-M   'P 1'
#
loop_
_entity.id
_entity.type
_entity.pdbx_description
1 polymer ?
#
loop_
_entity_poly.entity_id
_entity_poly.type
_entity_poly.pdbx_seq_one_letter_code
_entity_poly.pdbx_strand_id
1 'polypeptide(L)'
;MQRLDWMFLMELQRQCRFTLLAASEIHNAMHESDGTRKPTDMTQFWYNIQGLLGAVGNVSKILWPPAKRCQPRGSRLRALLSVADTSLLEPRTFRNHFEHFDERLEAWFDQVGRQGMADSCIGPTGEFGGLNSSHYLRNYATDTQTMWFRGDAYHLIPVLDEVQFLLKRVSQELDKPIPW
;
A
#
# COMPACT_ATOMS: atom_id res chain seq x y z
N MET A 1 -28.47 3.06 6.15
CA MET A 1 -27.27 3.40 5.36
C MET A 1 -27.69 4.34 4.23
N GLN A 2 -26.96 5.43 3.95
CA GLN A 2 -27.31 6.36 2.86
C GLN A 2 -26.80 5.84 1.51
N ARG A 3 -27.40 6.25 0.39
CA ARG A 3 -26.96 5.86 -0.97
C ARG A 3 -25.49 6.18 -1.25
N LEU A 4 -25.01 7.34 -0.76
CA LEU A 4 -23.61 7.73 -0.89
C LEU A 4 -22.66 6.81 -0.11
N ASP A 5 -23.07 6.34 1.07
CA ASP A 5 -22.27 5.38 1.85
C ASP A 5 -22.16 4.05 1.10
N TRP A 6 -23.24 3.59 0.48
CA TRP A 6 -23.25 2.38 -0.34
C TRP A 6 -22.28 2.47 -1.52
N MET A 7 -22.21 3.63 -2.21
CA MET A 7 -21.21 3.87 -3.26
C MET A 7 -19.77 3.78 -2.74
N PHE A 8 -19.51 4.31 -1.54
CA PHE A 8 -18.19 4.18 -0.92
C PHE A 8 -17.88 2.74 -0.49
N LEU A 9 -18.87 1.97 -0.04
CA LEU A 9 -18.68 0.55 0.25
C LEU A 9 -18.31 -0.24 -1.01
N MET A 10 -18.99 0.00 -2.14
CA MET A 10 -18.60 -0.62 -3.42
C MET A 10 -17.16 -0.29 -3.80
N GLU A 11 -16.76 0.97 -3.66
CA GLU A 11 -15.42 1.41 -3.99
C GLU A 11 -14.38 0.82 -3.01
N LEU A 12 -14.69 0.75 -1.72
CA LEU A 12 -13.84 0.05 -0.74
C LEU A 12 -13.67 -1.43 -1.11
N GLN A 13 -14.74 -2.12 -1.50
CA GLN A 13 -14.66 -3.52 -1.92
C GLN A 13 -13.74 -3.67 -3.13
N ARG A 14 -13.88 -2.78 -4.13
CA ARG A 14 -13.05 -2.77 -5.34
C ARG A 14 -11.57 -2.55 -4.99
N GLN A 15 -11.26 -1.53 -4.20
CA GLN A 15 -9.87 -1.21 -3.84
C GLN A 15 -9.23 -2.29 -2.95
N CYS A 16 -10.00 -2.93 -2.05
CA CYS A 16 -9.52 -4.10 -1.31
C CYS A 16 -9.19 -5.27 -2.26
N ARG A 17 -10.06 -5.56 -3.24
CA ARG A 17 -9.79 -6.62 -4.23
C ARG A 17 -8.58 -6.30 -5.10
N PHE A 18 -8.40 -5.05 -5.53
CA PHE A 18 -7.21 -4.64 -6.28
C PHE A 18 -5.93 -4.82 -5.46
N THR A 19 -5.97 -4.48 -4.18
CA THR A 19 -4.85 -4.67 -3.26
C THR A 19 -4.47 -6.16 -3.16
N LEU A 20 -5.46 -7.04 -2.90
CA LEU A 20 -5.22 -8.48 -2.75
C LEU A 20 -4.78 -9.14 -4.06
N LEU A 21 -5.34 -8.71 -5.20
CA LEU A 21 -4.91 -9.17 -6.52
C LEU A 21 -3.44 -8.83 -6.76
N ALA A 22 -3.06 -7.55 -6.59
CA ALA A 22 -1.69 -7.11 -6.77
C ALA A 22 -0.72 -7.83 -5.82
N ALA A 23 -1.13 -8.08 -4.57
CA ALA A 23 -0.34 -8.86 -3.62
C ALA A 23 -0.11 -10.31 -4.07
N SER A 24 -1.15 -10.96 -4.62
CA SER A 24 -1.04 -12.29 -5.20
C SER A 24 -0.08 -12.30 -6.39
N GLU A 25 -0.16 -11.30 -7.27
CA GLU A 25 0.73 -11.19 -8.43
C GLU A 25 2.18 -10.90 -8.02
N ILE A 26 2.42 -10.09 -6.98
CA ILE A 26 3.75 -9.90 -6.39
C ILE A 26 4.30 -11.24 -5.89
N HIS A 27 3.49 -12.01 -5.15
CA HIS A 27 3.91 -13.31 -4.63
C HIS A 27 4.25 -14.29 -5.75
N ASN A 28 3.39 -14.37 -6.78
CA ASN A 28 3.52 -15.28 -7.92
C ASN A 28 4.67 -14.92 -8.85
N ALA A 29 5.01 -13.63 -8.96
CA ALA A 29 6.13 -13.17 -9.78
C ALA A 29 7.49 -13.63 -9.22
N MET A 30 7.57 -13.95 -7.92
CA MET A 30 8.82 -14.30 -7.24
C MET A 30 9.16 -15.78 -7.42
N HIS A 31 10.34 -16.05 -7.96
CA HIS A 31 10.87 -17.41 -8.12
C HIS A 31 12.16 -17.59 -7.33
N GLU A 32 12.39 -18.81 -6.83
CA GLU A 32 13.65 -19.19 -6.22
C GLU A 32 14.59 -19.74 -7.30
N SER A 33 15.78 -19.13 -7.42
CA SER A 33 16.85 -19.58 -8.30
C SER A 33 18.21 -19.31 -7.63
N ASP A 34 19.08 -20.31 -7.61
CA ASP A 34 20.44 -20.22 -7.04
C ASP A 34 20.49 -19.66 -5.61
N GLY A 35 19.52 -20.04 -4.77
CA GLY A 35 19.43 -19.58 -3.38
C GLY A 35 18.93 -18.13 -3.21
N THR A 36 18.55 -17.47 -4.30
CA THR A 36 17.98 -16.11 -4.28
C THR A 36 16.52 -16.14 -4.73
N ARG A 37 15.67 -15.35 -4.08
CA ARG A 37 14.26 -15.18 -4.47
C ARG A 37 14.11 -13.84 -5.20
N LYS A 38 13.88 -13.88 -6.51
CA LYS A 38 13.78 -12.69 -7.38
C LYS A 38 12.66 -12.83 -8.41
N PRO A 39 12.08 -11.71 -8.89
CA PRO A 39 11.06 -11.80 -9.91
C PRO A 39 11.68 -12.02 -11.29
N THR A 40 10.97 -12.76 -12.15
CA THR A 40 11.37 -12.98 -13.55
C THR A 40 11.26 -11.69 -14.38
N ASP A 41 10.23 -10.88 -14.09
CA ASP A 41 10.01 -9.59 -14.72
C ASP A 41 9.94 -8.47 -13.67
N MET A 42 11.00 -7.66 -13.63
CA MET A 42 11.10 -6.51 -12.73
C MET A 42 10.02 -5.46 -13.00
N THR A 43 9.66 -5.23 -14.26
CA THR A 43 8.65 -4.24 -14.64
C THR A 43 7.29 -4.67 -14.11
N GLN A 44 6.93 -5.94 -14.33
CA GLN A 44 5.66 -6.48 -13.83
C GLN A 44 5.61 -6.47 -12.30
N PHE A 45 6.71 -6.80 -11.62
CA PHE A 45 6.81 -6.72 -10.17
C PHE A 45 6.52 -5.29 -9.66
N TRP A 46 7.23 -4.30 -10.18
CA TRP A 46 7.07 -2.90 -9.75
C TRP A 46 5.72 -2.30 -10.15
N TYR A 47 5.16 -2.72 -11.28
CA TYR A 47 3.77 -2.40 -11.66
C TYR A 47 2.78 -2.90 -10.60
N ASN A 48 2.91 -4.15 -10.15
CA ASN A 48 2.04 -4.70 -9.12
C ASN A 48 2.24 -4.00 -7.76
N ILE A 49 3.48 -3.66 -7.38
CA ILE A 49 3.74 -2.84 -6.18
C ILE A 49 3.02 -1.49 -6.27
N GLN A 50 3.15 -0.78 -7.39
CA GLN A 50 2.47 0.49 -7.59
C GLN A 50 0.94 0.35 -7.51
N GLY A 51 0.38 -0.71 -8.12
CA GLY A 51 -1.04 -1.03 -8.05
C GLY A 51 -1.53 -1.30 -6.61
N LEU A 52 -0.79 -2.13 -5.86
CA LEU A 52 -1.06 -2.45 -4.46
C LEU A 52 -1.13 -1.17 -3.62
N LEU A 53 -0.09 -0.33 -3.72
CA LEU A 53 0.04 0.87 -2.90
C LEU A 53 -0.95 1.96 -3.28
N GLY A 54 -1.24 2.12 -4.57
CA GLY A 54 -2.30 3.00 -5.04
C GLY A 54 -3.67 2.58 -4.49
N ALA A 55 -3.97 1.27 -4.50
CA ALA A 55 -5.23 0.75 -4.01
C ALA A 55 -5.38 0.91 -2.50
N VAL A 56 -4.35 0.59 -1.71
CA VAL A 56 -4.32 0.85 -0.26
C VAL A 56 -4.45 2.34 0.03
N GLY A 57 -3.77 3.19 -0.76
CA GLY A 57 -3.88 4.64 -0.67
C GLY A 57 -5.31 5.14 -0.86
N ASN A 58 -6.06 4.55 -1.80
CA ASN A 58 -7.46 4.87 -2.02
C ASN A 58 -8.36 4.40 -0.88
N VAL A 59 -8.13 3.20 -0.32
CA VAL A 59 -8.81 2.73 0.91
C VAL A 59 -8.60 3.74 2.05
N SER A 60 -7.35 4.15 2.28
CA SER A 60 -6.98 5.15 3.28
C SER A 60 -7.70 6.48 3.06
N LYS A 61 -7.76 7.00 1.82
CA LYS A 61 -8.45 8.26 1.50
C LYS A 61 -9.97 8.19 1.68
N ILE A 62 -10.58 7.02 1.52
CA ILE A 62 -12.02 6.85 1.76
C ILE A 62 -12.32 6.84 3.26
N LEU A 63 -11.52 6.13 4.04
CA LEU A 63 -11.70 5.97 5.48
C LEU A 63 -11.19 7.18 6.28
N TRP A 64 -10.08 7.80 5.88
CA TRP A 64 -9.45 8.98 6.50
C TRP A 64 -9.23 10.12 5.48
N PRO A 65 -10.31 10.71 4.94
CA PRO A 65 -10.22 11.68 3.87
C PRO A 65 -9.43 12.93 4.29
N PRO A 66 -8.58 13.48 3.41
CA PRO A 66 -7.75 14.64 3.73
C PRO A 66 -8.57 15.93 3.89
N ALA A 67 -9.65 16.08 3.11
CA ALA A 67 -10.50 17.26 3.17
C ALA A 67 -11.39 17.24 4.42
N LYS A 68 -11.32 18.30 5.25
CA LYS A 68 -12.12 18.46 6.48
C LYS A 68 -13.62 18.20 6.27
N ARG A 69 -14.18 18.73 5.17
CA ARG A 69 -15.60 18.53 4.81
C ARG A 69 -16.00 17.06 4.60
N CYS A 70 -15.04 16.20 4.30
CA CYS A 70 -15.28 14.77 4.06
C CYS A 70 -15.04 13.91 5.31
N GLN A 71 -14.41 14.43 6.36
CA GLN A 71 -14.11 13.67 7.58
C GLN A 71 -15.33 13.03 8.24
N PRO A 72 -16.52 13.69 8.31
CA PRO A 72 -17.72 13.05 8.84
C PRO A 72 -18.11 11.76 8.11
N ARG A 73 -17.86 11.68 6.79
CA ARG A 73 -18.06 10.45 6.01
C ARG A 73 -17.05 9.38 6.38
N GLY A 74 -15.78 9.74 6.52
CA GLY A 74 -14.74 8.80 6.96
C GLY A 74 -15.07 8.18 8.32
N SER A 75 -15.36 9.01 9.33
CA SER A 75 -15.71 8.54 10.68
C SER A 75 -16.95 7.63 10.68
N ARG A 76 -17.98 7.98 9.89
CA ARG A 76 -19.18 7.15 9.75
C ARG A 76 -18.87 5.78 9.13
N LEU A 77 -18.07 5.73 8.06
CA LEU A 77 -17.70 4.46 7.41
C LEU A 77 -16.84 3.58 8.34
N ARG A 78 -15.89 4.17 9.07
CA ARG A 78 -15.09 3.41 10.06
C ARG A 78 -15.95 2.85 11.18
N ALA A 79 -16.89 3.62 11.71
CA ALA A 79 -17.84 3.14 12.71
C ALA A 79 -18.72 2.00 12.16
N LEU A 80 -19.25 2.15 10.94
CA LEU A 80 -20.06 1.12 10.27
C LEU A 80 -19.29 -0.19 10.08
N LEU A 81 -18.02 -0.11 9.66
CA LEU A 81 -17.19 -1.26 9.33
C LEU A 81 -16.41 -1.81 10.53
N SER A 82 -16.48 -1.14 11.68
CA SER A 82 -15.71 -1.46 12.89
C SER A 82 -14.20 -1.39 12.66
N VAL A 83 -13.75 -0.37 11.92
CA VAL A 83 -12.33 -0.07 11.70
C VAL A 83 -11.82 0.77 12.86
N ALA A 84 -10.78 0.31 13.55
CA ALA A 84 -10.14 1.05 14.63
C ALA A 84 -9.40 2.29 14.10
N ASP A 85 -9.32 3.34 14.91
CA ASP A 85 -8.52 4.52 14.55
C ASP A 85 -7.02 4.20 14.53
N THR A 86 -6.56 3.12 15.19
CA THR A 86 -5.17 2.63 15.16
C THR A 86 -4.86 1.71 13.98
N SER A 87 -5.73 1.65 12.97
CA SER A 87 -5.54 0.81 11.79
C SER A 87 -4.30 1.25 11.01
N LEU A 88 -3.51 0.28 10.54
CA LEU A 88 -2.36 0.45 9.65
C LEU A 88 -2.74 1.02 8.27
N LEU A 89 -4.04 1.12 7.95
CA LEU A 89 -4.54 1.81 6.77
C LEU A 89 -4.68 3.34 6.98
N GLU A 90 -4.56 3.84 8.21
CA GLU A 90 -4.59 5.28 8.51
C GLU A 90 -3.34 6.03 8.01
N PRO A 91 -2.11 5.59 8.33
CA PRO A 91 -0.92 6.38 8.11
C PRO A 91 -0.74 6.79 6.64
N ARG A 92 -0.53 8.09 6.43
CA ARG A 92 -0.45 8.69 5.08
C ARG A 92 0.93 8.65 4.49
N THR A 93 1.96 8.42 5.30
CA THR A 93 3.37 8.54 4.91
C THR A 93 3.66 7.72 3.67
N PHE A 94 3.27 6.44 3.69
CA PHE A 94 3.59 5.54 2.60
C PHE A 94 2.80 5.84 1.32
N ARG A 95 1.50 6.15 1.42
CA ARG A 95 0.71 6.64 0.28
C ARG A 95 1.33 7.88 -0.36
N ASN A 96 1.74 8.85 0.47
CA ASN A 96 2.29 10.10 0.00
C ASN A 96 3.65 9.94 -0.70
N HIS A 97 4.40 8.87 -0.43
CA HIS A 97 5.64 8.56 -1.16
C HIS A 97 5.40 8.35 -2.65
N PHE A 98 4.27 7.74 -3.01
CA PHE A 98 3.94 7.42 -4.40
C PHE A 98 3.06 8.48 -5.07
N GLU A 99 2.22 9.18 -4.30
CA GLU A 99 1.38 10.27 -4.84
C GLU A 99 2.18 11.54 -5.17
N HIS A 100 3.25 11.82 -4.42
CA HIS A 100 4.13 12.98 -4.60
C HIS A 100 5.53 12.54 -5.01
N PHE A 101 5.60 11.54 -5.90
CA PHE A 101 6.86 10.89 -6.25
C PHE A 101 7.84 11.85 -6.91
N ASP A 102 7.36 12.79 -7.74
CA ASP A 102 8.14 13.85 -8.39
C ASP A 102 8.85 14.76 -7.38
N GLU A 103 8.09 15.39 -6.48
CA GLU A 103 8.63 16.27 -5.43
C GLU A 103 9.61 15.52 -4.51
N ARG A 104 9.30 14.25 -4.20
CA ARG A 104 10.14 13.42 -3.34
C ARG A 104 11.39 12.92 -4.04
N LEU A 105 11.37 12.78 -5.37
CA LEU A 105 12.54 12.42 -6.16
C LEU A 105 13.53 13.58 -6.21
N GLU A 106 13.05 14.81 -6.41
CA GLU A 106 13.88 16.03 -6.33
C GLU A 106 14.50 16.18 -4.94
N ALA A 107 13.68 16.12 -3.88
CA ALA A 107 14.17 16.22 -2.51
C ALA A 107 15.12 15.08 -2.11
N TRP A 108 15.01 13.91 -2.75
CA TRP A 108 15.96 12.82 -2.56
C TRP A 108 17.28 13.12 -3.26
N PHE A 109 17.23 13.55 -4.53
CA PHE A 109 18.41 13.93 -5.30
C PHE A 109 19.25 15.00 -4.58
N ASP A 110 18.59 16.03 -4.04
CA ASP A 110 19.25 17.10 -3.28
C ASP A 110 19.91 16.59 -1.99
N GLN A 111 19.35 15.54 -1.37
CA GLN A 111 19.87 14.98 -0.12
C GLN A 111 21.10 14.10 -0.33
N VAL A 112 21.09 13.19 -1.32
CA VAL A 112 22.20 12.24 -1.55
C VAL A 112 23.27 12.76 -2.51
N GLY A 113 22.97 13.80 -3.29
CA GLY A 113 23.90 14.37 -4.26
C GLY A 113 24.33 13.35 -5.30
N ARG A 114 25.53 13.49 -5.89
CA ARG A 114 26.02 12.58 -6.95
C ARG A 114 26.56 11.23 -6.46
N GLN A 115 26.49 10.95 -5.16
CA GLN A 115 26.97 9.68 -4.63
C GLN A 115 25.95 8.56 -4.90
N GLY A 116 26.45 7.33 -5.07
CA GLY A 116 25.73 6.18 -5.63
C GLY A 116 24.25 6.12 -5.24
N MET A 117 23.39 6.13 -6.26
CA MET A 117 21.95 6.02 -6.14
C MET A 117 21.53 4.62 -6.54
N ALA A 118 20.72 3.98 -5.70
CA ALA A 118 20.14 2.68 -5.99
C ALA A 118 18.62 2.76 -5.88
N ASP A 119 17.94 2.23 -6.89
CA ASP A 119 16.49 2.18 -6.96
C ASP A 119 16.05 0.81 -7.44
N SER A 120 14.80 0.47 -7.15
CA SER A 120 14.15 -0.74 -7.64
C SER A 120 14.87 -2.04 -7.26
N CYS A 121 15.64 -2.05 -6.16
CA CYS A 121 16.38 -3.24 -5.76
C CYS A 121 15.46 -4.26 -5.07
N ILE A 122 15.70 -5.54 -5.33
CA ILE A 122 14.91 -6.65 -4.78
C ILE A 122 15.88 -7.73 -4.32
N GLY A 123 15.71 -8.16 -3.06
CA GLY A 123 16.57 -9.15 -2.43
C GLY A 123 16.26 -9.31 -0.94
N PRO A 124 16.90 -10.26 -0.25
CA PRO A 124 16.82 -10.38 1.21
C PRO A 124 17.44 -9.17 1.91
N THR A 125 17.03 -8.91 3.15
CA THR A 125 17.44 -7.70 3.91
C THR A 125 18.97 -7.55 4.02
N GLY A 126 19.69 -8.67 4.14
CA GLY A 126 21.15 -8.69 4.25
C GLY A 126 21.92 -8.39 2.95
N GLU A 127 21.27 -8.43 1.78
CA GLU A 127 21.89 -8.08 0.50
C GLU A 127 21.96 -6.57 0.28
N PHE A 128 21.17 -5.80 1.01
CA PHE A 128 21.26 -4.34 1.00
C PHE A 128 22.36 -3.93 1.98
N GLY A 129 23.26 -3.01 1.58
CA GLY A 129 24.34 -2.49 2.42
C GLY A 129 23.87 -1.59 3.58
N GLY A 130 22.74 -1.93 4.19
CA GLY A 130 21.92 -1.11 5.08
C GLY A 130 20.68 -0.56 4.35
N LEU A 131 19.51 -1.16 4.60
CA LEU A 131 18.21 -0.67 4.08
C LEU A 131 17.81 0.72 4.60
N ASN A 132 18.51 1.20 5.63
CA ASN A 132 18.34 2.53 6.22
C ASN A 132 19.31 3.58 5.61
N SER A 133 19.99 3.25 4.50
CA SER A 133 20.82 4.23 3.82
C SER A 133 19.94 5.16 2.99
N SER A 134 20.20 6.47 3.07
CA SER A 134 19.53 7.48 2.25
C SER A 134 19.79 7.32 0.76
N HIS A 135 20.67 6.41 0.34
CA HIS A 135 21.04 6.13 -1.06
C HIS A 135 20.07 5.21 -1.80
N TYR A 136 19.10 4.67 -1.07
CA TYR A 136 18.12 3.71 -1.55
C TYR A 136 16.76 4.38 -1.72
N LEU A 137 16.27 4.51 -2.96
CA LEU A 137 14.98 5.13 -3.25
C LEU A 137 13.82 4.17 -2.97
N ARG A 138 13.73 3.06 -3.72
CA ARG A 138 12.72 2.00 -3.54
C ARG A 138 13.37 0.63 -3.50
N ASN A 139 13.06 -0.18 -2.50
CA ASN A 139 13.58 -1.54 -2.39
C ASN A 139 12.56 -2.47 -1.77
N TYR A 140 12.59 -3.73 -2.19
CA TYR A 140 11.74 -4.77 -1.62
C TYR A 140 12.58 -5.85 -0.97
N ALA A 141 12.41 -6.00 0.34
CA ALA A 141 13.02 -7.05 1.15
C ALA A 141 12.18 -8.33 1.05
N THR A 142 12.74 -9.38 0.44
CA THR A 142 11.99 -10.60 0.10
C THR A 142 11.79 -11.55 1.28
N ASP A 143 12.67 -11.50 2.27
CA ASP A 143 12.62 -12.27 3.51
C ASP A 143 11.54 -11.80 4.49
N THR A 144 11.36 -10.48 4.57
CA THR A 144 10.39 -9.83 5.46
C THR A 144 9.15 -9.32 4.74
N GLN A 145 9.13 -9.40 3.40
CA GLN A 145 8.09 -8.82 2.53
C GLN A 145 7.83 -7.34 2.85
N THR A 146 8.92 -6.59 3.05
CA THR A 146 8.88 -5.18 3.44
C THR A 146 9.26 -4.32 2.25
N MET A 147 8.40 -3.35 1.94
CA MET A 147 8.71 -2.31 0.99
C MET A 147 9.41 -1.16 1.70
N TRP A 148 10.56 -0.75 1.22
CA TRP A 148 11.35 0.36 1.75
C TRP A 148 11.33 1.53 0.78
N PHE A 149 10.96 2.71 1.26
CA PHE A 149 11.02 3.95 0.50
C PHE A 149 11.80 5.00 1.29
N ARG A 150 12.99 5.39 0.82
CA ARG A 150 13.86 6.39 1.49
C ARG A 150 14.02 6.18 3.01
N GLY A 151 14.23 4.92 3.44
CA GLY A 151 14.37 4.56 4.85
C GLY A 151 13.06 4.32 5.61
N ASP A 152 11.90 4.61 5.02
CA ASP A 152 10.60 4.25 5.59
C ASP A 152 10.24 2.82 5.21
N ALA A 153 10.00 1.99 6.23
CA ALA A 153 9.57 0.60 6.07
C ALA A 153 8.05 0.49 6.02
N TYR A 154 7.56 -0.34 5.10
CA TYR A 154 6.15 -0.69 4.96
C TYR A 154 6.00 -2.20 4.86
N HIS A 155 5.64 -2.81 5.99
CA HIS A 155 5.45 -4.24 6.12
C HIS A 155 4.14 -4.63 5.43
N LEU A 156 4.22 -5.38 4.32
CA LEU A 156 3.03 -5.67 3.52
C LEU A 156 2.07 -6.61 4.23
N ILE A 157 2.55 -7.64 4.94
CA ILE A 157 1.69 -8.66 5.54
C ILE A 157 0.65 -8.07 6.52
N PRO A 158 1.02 -7.28 7.53
CA PRO A 158 0.03 -6.69 8.44
C PRO A 158 -1.00 -5.80 7.75
N VAL A 159 -0.59 -5.10 6.68
CA VAL A 159 -1.49 -4.27 5.86
C VAL A 159 -2.49 -5.13 5.10
N LEU A 160 -2.02 -6.23 4.51
CA LEU A 160 -2.88 -7.17 3.78
C LEU A 160 -3.89 -7.85 4.72
N ASP A 161 -3.51 -8.16 5.96
CA ASP A 161 -4.42 -8.69 6.97
C ASP A 161 -5.55 -7.69 7.29
N GLU A 162 -5.22 -6.40 7.44
CA GLU A 162 -6.23 -5.35 7.64
C GLU A 162 -7.15 -5.18 6.41
N VAL A 163 -6.60 -5.27 5.20
CA VAL A 163 -7.39 -5.21 3.95
C VAL A 163 -8.32 -6.41 3.83
N GLN A 164 -7.86 -7.61 4.17
CA GLN A 164 -8.66 -8.83 4.19
C GLN A 164 -9.80 -8.71 5.21
N PHE A 165 -9.51 -8.22 6.41
CA PHE A 165 -10.51 -7.91 7.43
C PHE A 165 -11.55 -6.92 6.90
N LEU A 166 -11.10 -5.80 6.34
CA LEU A 166 -11.97 -4.76 5.79
C LEU A 166 -12.87 -5.30 4.66
N LEU A 167 -12.31 -6.09 3.74
CA LEU A 167 -13.06 -6.69 2.63
C LEU A 167 -14.21 -7.56 3.14
N LYS A 168 -13.98 -8.34 4.21
CA LYS A 168 -15.02 -9.16 4.84
C LYS A 168 -16.14 -8.28 5.41
N ARG A 169 -15.80 -7.21 6.13
CA ARG A 169 -16.79 -6.27 6.71
C ARG A 169 -17.59 -5.55 5.64
N VAL A 170 -16.91 -5.05 4.60
CA VAL A 170 -17.56 -4.35 3.48
C VAL A 170 -18.51 -5.28 2.73
N SER A 171 -18.11 -6.53 2.48
CA SER A 171 -18.97 -7.49 1.78
C SER A 171 -20.23 -7.82 2.60
N GLN A 172 -20.09 -7.99 3.92
CA GLN A 172 -21.23 -8.18 4.82
C GLN A 172 -22.22 -7.01 4.80
N GLU A 173 -21.74 -5.76 4.67
CA GLU A 173 -22.62 -4.59 4.56
C GLU A 173 -23.27 -4.48 3.18
N LEU A 174 -22.59 -4.90 2.12
CA LEU A 174 -23.11 -4.87 0.75
C LEU A 174 -24.12 -5.99 0.46
N ASP A 175 -24.06 -7.11 1.18
CA ASP A 175 -25.04 -8.20 1.08
C ASP A 175 -26.42 -7.82 1.68
N LYS A 176 -26.49 -6.72 2.44
CA LYS A 176 -27.74 -6.21 2.98
C LYS A 176 -28.58 -5.55 1.88
N PRO A 177 -29.92 -5.49 2.02
CA PRO A 177 -30.78 -4.83 1.05
C PRO A 177 -30.34 -3.40 0.74
N ILE A 178 -30.36 -3.04 -0.55
CA ILE A 178 -29.98 -1.71 -1.00
C ILE A 178 -30.93 -0.69 -0.34
N PRO A 179 -30.39 0.35 0.33
CA PRO A 179 -31.22 1.43 0.84
C PRO A 179 -31.70 2.27 -0.37
N TRP A 180 -32.97 2.09 -0.73
CA TRP A 180 -33.66 2.90 -1.73
C TRP A 180 -33.91 4.32 -1.20
#